data_AF-B8II79-F1
#
_entry.id   AF-B8II79-F1
#
_cell.length_a   1.000
_cell.length_b   1.000
_cell.length_c   1.000
_cell.angle_alpha   90.00
_cell.angle_beta   90.00
_cell.angle_gamma   90.00
#
_symmetry.space_group_name_H-M   'P 1'
#
loop_
_entity.id
_entity.type
_entity.pdbx_description
1 polymer ?
#
loop_
_entity_poly.entity_id
_entity_poly.type
_entity_poly.pdbx_seq_one_letter_code
_entity_poly.pdbx_strand_id
1 'polypeptide(L)'
;MGCTMSAEWQYQLRIYLPDDLVEVARANPDGSALAPLGDVLAKHRASLKCQFDAFADYVAEAERHGVTGFPLYAWTKATIEDPIKRAKHLKAFALRVNGEEIYGKAEADALEADLQPLIGAGVIERMSKHDTNPANNPQPPEQYRQRPAP
;
A
#
# COMPACT_ATOMS: atom_id res chain seq x y z
N MET A 1 -11.80 -36.17 -7.30
CA MET A 1 -11.10 -35.10 -8.04
C MET A 1 -10.99 -33.88 -7.13
N GLY A 2 -9.81 -33.63 -6.54
CA GLY A 2 -9.52 -32.34 -5.93
C GLY A 2 -8.89 -31.47 -7.02
N CYS A 3 -9.65 -30.52 -7.57
CA CYS A 3 -9.03 -29.46 -8.36
C CYS A 3 -8.21 -28.65 -7.38
N THR A 4 -6.89 -28.85 -7.37
CA THR A 4 -5.94 -27.91 -6.82
C THR A 4 -6.15 -26.62 -7.60
N MET A 5 -6.99 -25.71 -7.09
CA MET A 5 -6.99 -24.34 -7.57
C MET A 5 -5.56 -23.85 -7.34
N SER A 6 -4.79 -23.76 -8.42
CA SER A 6 -3.64 -22.89 -8.46
C SER A 6 -4.21 -21.50 -8.18
N ALA A 7 -4.27 -21.11 -6.90
CA ALA A 7 -4.61 -19.75 -6.54
C ALA A 7 -3.52 -18.91 -7.19
N GLU A 8 -3.84 -18.30 -8.33
CA GLU A 8 -2.94 -17.36 -8.97
C GLU A 8 -2.59 -16.33 -7.91
N TRP A 9 -1.31 -16.26 -7.54
CA TRP A 9 -0.85 -15.31 -6.54
C TRP A 9 -1.34 -13.93 -6.96
N GLN A 10 -1.88 -13.20 -6.00
CA GLN A 10 -2.30 -11.84 -6.24
C GLN A 10 -1.10 -10.92 -5.95
N TYR A 11 -1.12 -9.77 -6.58
CA TYR A 11 -0.03 -8.82 -6.54
C TYR A 11 -0.57 -7.45 -6.12
N GLN A 12 0.23 -6.74 -5.36
CA GLN A 12 0.01 -5.37 -4.95
C GLN A 12 1.22 -4.55 -5.37
N LEU A 13 1.00 -3.54 -6.20
CA LEU A 13 2.01 -2.53 -6.46
C LEU A 13 1.93 -1.45 -5.38
N ARG A 14 3.12 -1.05 -4.94
CA ARG A 14 3.34 0.13 -4.12
C ARG A 14 4.28 1.06 -4.86
N ILE A 15 3.92 2.32 -4.93
CA ILE A 15 4.79 3.37 -5.43
C ILE A 15 5.22 4.27 -4.29
N TYR A 16 6.37 4.90 -4.47
CA TYR A 16 6.90 5.86 -3.54
C TYR A 16 7.07 7.17 -4.27
N LEU A 17 6.43 8.21 -3.76
CA LEU A 17 6.53 9.55 -4.30
C LEU A 17 7.66 10.31 -3.58
N PRO A 18 8.39 11.20 -4.30
CA PRO A 18 9.35 12.09 -3.66
C PRO A 18 8.62 13.07 -2.72
N ASP A 19 9.28 13.55 -1.67
CA ASP A 19 8.68 14.43 -0.65
C ASP A 19 7.92 15.62 -1.26
N ASP A 20 8.50 16.25 -2.28
CA ASP A 20 7.89 17.37 -3.02
C ASP A 20 6.52 17.03 -3.61
N LEU A 21 6.30 15.78 -4.03
CA LEU A 21 5.02 15.31 -4.59
C LEU A 21 4.12 14.64 -3.56
N VAL A 22 4.64 14.21 -2.40
CA VAL A 22 3.81 13.60 -1.34
C VAL A 22 2.77 14.58 -0.81
N GLU A 23 3.18 15.82 -0.53
CA GLU A 23 2.24 16.83 -0.02
C GLU A 23 1.19 17.17 -1.07
N VAL A 24 1.60 17.27 -2.34
CA VAL A 24 0.70 17.49 -3.47
C VAL A 24 -0.28 16.34 -3.63
N ALA A 25 0.18 15.09 -3.60
CA ALA A 25 -0.66 13.89 -3.70
C ALA A 25 -1.67 13.78 -2.56
N ARG A 26 -1.30 14.23 -1.36
CA ARG A 26 -2.17 14.20 -0.19
C ARG A 26 -3.18 15.34 -0.20
N ALA A 27 -2.78 16.53 -0.65
CA ALA A 27 -3.66 17.69 -0.72
C ALA A 27 -4.63 17.60 -1.91
N ASN A 28 -4.13 17.15 -3.06
CA ASN A 28 -4.90 17.03 -4.29
C ASN A 28 -4.34 15.89 -5.18
N PRO A 29 -4.79 14.64 -4.98
CA PRO A 29 -4.35 13.50 -5.78
C PRO A 29 -4.72 13.62 -7.26
N ASP A 30 -5.78 14.37 -7.58
CA ASP A 30 -6.23 14.70 -8.94
C ASP A 30 -5.58 16.00 -9.49
N GLY A 31 -4.58 16.53 -8.80
CA GLY A 31 -3.89 17.75 -9.18
C GLY A 31 -3.08 17.59 -10.47
N SER A 32 -2.93 18.68 -11.23
CA SER A 32 -2.21 18.66 -12.52
C SER A 32 -0.74 18.24 -12.41
N ALA A 33 -0.11 18.42 -11.25
CA ALA A 33 1.26 17.94 -11.00
C ALA A 33 1.37 16.40 -11.02
N LEU A 34 0.27 15.71 -10.73
CA LEU A 34 0.14 14.25 -10.80
C LEU A 34 -0.68 13.81 -12.01
N ALA A 35 -1.03 14.71 -12.93
CA ALA A 35 -1.77 14.38 -14.15
C ALA A 35 -1.23 13.14 -14.87
N PRO A 36 0.09 12.98 -15.12
CA PRO A 36 0.57 11.79 -15.81
C PRO A 36 0.43 10.50 -14.98
N LEU A 37 0.45 10.60 -13.64
CA LEU A 37 0.15 9.48 -12.75
C LEU A 37 -1.36 9.18 -12.72
N GLY A 38 -2.19 10.22 -12.64
CA GLY A 38 -3.65 10.13 -12.65
C GLY A 38 -4.18 9.51 -13.94
N ASP A 39 -3.58 9.81 -15.10
CA ASP A 39 -3.97 9.23 -16.38
C ASP A 39 -3.75 7.71 -16.42
N VAL A 40 -2.58 7.26 -15.97
CA VAL A 40 -2.27 5.83 -15.81
C VAL A 40 -3.24 5.17 -14.83
N LEU A 41 -3.48 5.80 -13.69
CA LEU A 41 -4.41 5.27 -12.69
C LEU A 41 -5.83 5.16 -13.26
N ALA A 42 -6.33 6.19 -13.92
CA ALA A 42 -7.66 6.19 -14.53
C ALA A 42 -7.80 5.12 -15.60
N LYS A 43 -6.79 4.95 -16.46
CA LYS A 43 -6.73 3.90 -17.49
C LYS A 43 -6.87 2.50 -16.91
N HIS A 44 -6.23 2.24 -15.77
CA HIS A 44 -6.29 0.95 -15.08
C HIS A 44 -7.40 0.85 -14.04
N ARG A 45 -8.26 1.89 -13.89
CA ARG A 45 -9.21 2.02 -12.77
C ARG A 45 -8.53 1.79 -11.41
N ALA A 46 -7.30 2.24 -11.32
CA ALA A 46 -6.49 2.18 -10.12
C ALA A 46 -6.69 3.44 -9.28
N SER A 47 -6.46 3.31 -7.98
CA SER A 47 -6.55 4.40 -7.02
C SER A 47 -5.38 4.28 -6.05
N LEU A 48 -4.84 5.43 -5.65
CA LEU A 48 -3.76 5.50 -4.68
C LEU A 48 -4.36 5.52 -3.28
N LYS A 49 -3.90 4.63 -2.41
CA LYS A 49 -4.14 4.71 -0.97
C LYS A 49 -2.81 4.93 -0.27
N CYS A 50 -2.66 6.08 0.39
CA CYS A 50 -1.49 6.34 1.22
C CYS A 50 -1.42 5.32 2.36
N GLN A 51 -0.26 4.66 2.52
CA GLN A 51 -0.08 3.64 3.54
C GLN A 51 -0.25 4.22 4.95
N PHE A 52 0.25 5.44 5.17
CA PHE A 52 0.06 6.15 6.42
C PHE A 52 -1.42 6.44 6.70
N ASP A 53 -2.16 6.87 5.69
CA ASP A 53 -3.60 7.16 5.82
C ASP A 53 -4.38 5.88 6.16
N ALA A 54 -4.07 4.75 5.51
CA ALA A 54 -4.65 3.46 5.85
C ALA A 54 -4.36 3.04 7.30
N PHE A 55 -3.15 3.29 7.80
CA PHE A 55 -2.80 3.03 9.20
C PHE A 55 -3.52 3.95 10.18
N ALA A 56 -3.61 5.24 9.86
CA ALA A 56 -4.31 6.22 10.68
C ALA A 56 -5.83 5.93 10.74
N ASP A 57 -6.43 5.58 9.60
CA ASP A 57 -7.84 5.20 9.50
C ASP A 57 -8.13 3.93 10.30
N TYR A 58 -7.26 2.91 10.19
CA TYR A 58 -7.35 1.70 11.02
C TYR A 58 -7.26 2.00 12.52
N VAL A 59 -6.33 2.85 12.95
CA VAL A 59 -6.20 3.25 14.36
C VAL A 59 -7.43 4.02 14.84
N ALA A 60 -7.95 4.94 14.02
CA ALA A 60 -9.14 5.72 14.34
C ALA A 60 -10.41 4.85 14.42
N GLU A 61 -10.58 3.91 13.48
CA GLU A 61 -11.66 2.92 13.50
C GLU A 61 -11.52 2.01 14.73
N ALA A 62 -10.29 1.57 15.03
CA ALA A 62 -10.04 0.76 16.20
C ALA A 62 -10.38 1.46 17.52
N GLU A 63 -10.07 2.75 17.64
CA GLU A 63 -10.46 3.57 18.79
C GLU A 63 -11.98 3.79 18.86
N ARG A 64 -12.64 4.00 17.72
CA ARG A 64 -14.11 4.14 17.65
C ARG A 64 -14.85 2.87 18.05
N HIS A 65 -14.38 1.72 17.59
CA HIS A 65 -14.99 0.41 17.86
C HIS A 65 -14.48 -0.23 19.17
N GLY A 66 -13.53 0.40 19.86
CA GLY A 66 -12.95 -0.11 21.10
C GLY A 66 -12.07 -1.36 20.91
N VAL A 67 -11.58 -1.63 19.70
CA VAL A 67 -10.69 -2.76 19.38
C VAL A 67 -9.20 -2.42 19.57
N THR A 68 -8.91 -1.58 20.57
CA THR A 68 -7.54 -1.18 20.93
C THR A 68 -6.72 -2.32 21.56
N GLY A 69 -7.34 -3.46 21.86
CA GLY A 69 -6.70 -4.62 22.49
C GLY A 69 -5.85 -5.49 21.53
N PHE A 70 -5.86 -5.23 20.23
CA PHE A 70 -5.08 -6.02 19.28
C PHE A 70 -3.61 -5.56 19.22
N PRO A 71 -2.64 -6.48 19.19
CA PRO A 71 -1.22 -6.12 19.07
C PRO A 71 -0.91 -5.37 17.77
N LEU A 72 -1.70 -5.61 16.72
CA LEU A 72 -1.63 -4.87 15.47
C LEU A 72 -1.98 -3.38 15.66
N TYR A 73 -2.96 -3.05 16.50
CA TYR A 73 -3.29 -1.65 16.82
C TYR A 73 -2.13 -0.94 17.49
N ALA A 74 -1.54 -1.53 18.54
CA ALA A 74 -0.43 -0.93 19.27
C ALA A 74 0.80 -0.71 18.37
N TRP A 75 1.10 -1.68 17.50
CA TRP A 75 2.20 -1.55 16.54
C TRP A 75 1.93 -0.49 15.47
N THR A 76 0.72 -0.47 14.91
CA THR A 76 0.32 0.53 13.91
C THR A 76 0.35 1.93 14.50
N LYS A 77 -0.16 2.11 15.73
CA LYS A 77 -0.14 3.38 16.46
C LYS A 77 1.29 3.87 16.70
N ALA A 78 2.15 3.02 17.25
CA ALA A 78 3.57 3.34 17.44
C ALA A 78 4.30 3.65 16.12
N THR A 79 3.86 3.07 15.00
CA THR A 79 4.43 3.31 13.67
C THR A 79 4.03 4.67 13.09
N ILE A 80 2.79 5.13 13.33
CA ILE A 80 2.32 6.45 12.88
C ILE A 80 2.75 7.59 13.82
N GLU A 81 3.00 7.29 15.10
CA GLU A 81 3.52 8.25 16.08
C GLU A 81 5.02 8.51 15.92
N ASP A 82 5.77 7.55 15.39
CA ASP A 82 7.20 7.70 15.13
C ASP A 82 7.44 8.59 13.89
N PRO A 83 8.09 9.77 14.04
CA PRO A 83 8.23 10.73 12.93
C PRO A 83 9.09 10.20 11.79
N ILE A 84 10.07 9.32 12.07
CA ILE A 84 10.94 8.73 11.05
C ILE A 84 10.14 7.74 10.21
N LYS A 85 9.37 6.85 10.86
CA LYS A 85 8.53 5.86 10.16
C LYS A 85 7.38 6.55 9.44
N ARG A 86 6.75 7.54 10.07
CA ARG A 86 5.70 8.36 9.47
C ARG A 86 6.16 8.96 8.15
N ALA A 87 7.32 9.62 8.10
CA ALA A 87 7.86 10.17 6.86
C ALA A 87 8.04 9.11 5.77
N LYS A 88 8.52 7.91 6.13
CA LYS A 88 8.66 6.79 5.18
C LYS A 88 7.31 6.27 4.66
N HIS A 89 6.32 6.14 5.54
CA HIS A 89 4.99 5.64 5.17
C HIS A 89 4.13 6.68 4.46
N LEU A 90 4.37 7.97 4.68
CA LEU A 90 3.74 9.07 3.95
C LEU A 90 4.13 9.06 2.47
N LYS A 91 5.38 8.69 2.17
CA LYS A 91 5.87 8.54 0.80
C LYS A 91 5.31 7.31 0.10
N ALA A 92 4.82 6.31 0.85
CA ALA A 92 4.39 5.02 0.32
C ALA A 92 2.89 5.04 -0.01
N PHE A 93 2.56 4.74 -1.26
CA PHE A 93 1.19 4.65 -1.75
C PHE A 93 0.96 3.24 -2.32
N ALA A 94 -0.03 2.56 -1.78
CA ALA A 94 -0.51 1.29 -2.31
C ALA A 94 -1.51 1.56 -3.44
N LEU A 95 -1.34 0.87 -4.56
CA LEU A 95 -2.28 0.95 -5.68
C LEU A 95 -3.38 -0.09 -5.47
N ARG A 96 -4.63 0.37 -5.51
CA ARG A 96 -5.81 -0.49 -5.54
C ARG A 96 -6.40 -0.48 -6.93
N VAL A 97 -6.61 -1.63 -7.56
CA VAL A 97 -7.19 -1.75 -8.91
C VAL A 97 -8.64 -2.19 -8.77
N ASN A 98 -9.58 -1.47 -9.38
CA ASN A 98 -11.03 -1.73 -9.21
C ASN A 98 -11.49 -1.75 -7.73
N GLY A 99 -10.80 -1.03 -6.85
CA GLY A 99 -11.04 -1.04 -5.39
C GLY A 99 -10.36 -2.20 -4.65
N GLU A 100 -9.79 -3.17 -5.36
CA GLU A 100 -9.06 -4.30 -4.80
C GLU A 100 -7.62 -3.92 -4.50
N GLU A 101 -7.17 -4.24 -3.29
CA GLU A 101 -5.80 -3.95 -2.84
C GLU A 101 -4.75 -4.92 -3.39
N ILE A 102 -5.21 -6.06 -3.91
CA ILE A 102 -4.42 -7.14 -4.50
C ILE A 102 -5.16 -7.60 -5.76
N TYR A 103 -4.45 -7.82 -6.85
CA TYR A 103 -5.05 -8.13 -8.16
C TYR A 103 -4.21 -9.15 -8.93
N GLY A 104 -4.72 -9.60 -10.07
CA GLY A 104 -4.04 -10.62 -10.87
C GLY A 104 -2.68 -10.16 -11.38
N LYS A 105 -1.77 -11.12 -11.62
CA LYS A 105 -0.43 -10.82 -12.17
C LYS A 105 -0.49 -9.99 -13.45
N ALA A 106 -1.42 -10.26 -14.34
CA ALA A 106 -1.56 -9.55 -15.61
C ALA A 106 -1.89 -8.06 -15.41
N GLU A 107 -2.79 -7.74 -14.48
CA GLU A 107 -3.11 -6.35 -14.13
C GLU A 107 -1.91 -5.66 -13.49
N ALA A 108 -1.21 -6.38 -12.62
CA ALA A 108 -0.01 -5.87 -11.97
C ALA A 108 1.11 -5.57 -12.95
N ASP A 109 1.37 -6.45 -13.90
CA ASP A 109 2.42 -6.27 -14.91
C ASP A 109 2.07 -5.13 -15.87
N ALA A 110 0.81 -5.03 -16.28
CA ALA A 110 0.34 -3.94 -17.14
C ALA A 110 0.44 -2.58 -16.45
N LEU A 111 0.04 -2.50 -15.17
CA LEU A 111 0.16 -1.29 -14.37
C LEU A 111 1.63 -0.93 -14.11
N GLU A 112 2.47 -1.92 -13.82
CA GLU A 112 3.91 -1.74 -13.63
C GLU A 112 4.57 -1.10 -14.87
N ALA A 113 4.25 -1.63 -16.05
CA ALA A 113 4.79 -1.16 -17.32
C ALA A 113 4.38 0.29 -17.64
N ASP A 114 3.13 0.66 -17.35
CA ASP A 114 2.62 2.02 -17.57
C ASP A 114 3.16 3.03 -16.52
N LEU A 115 3.50 2.56 -15.32
CA LEU A 115 4.13 3.37 -14.26
C LEU A 115 5.65 3.54 -14.43
N GLN A 116 6.32 2.58 -15.07
CA GLN A 116 7.75 2.62 -15.32
C GLN A 116 8.27 3.93 -15.95
N PRO A 117 7.64 4.52 -16.98
CA PRO A 117 8.06 5.81 -17.53
C PRO A 117 7.94 6.97 -16.53
N LEU A 118 6.99 6.91 -15.58
CA LEU A 118 6.83 7.93 -14.55
C LEU A 118 7.97 7.92 -13.53
N ILE A 119 8.62 6.77 -13.33
CA ILE A 119 9.85 6.68 -12.53
C ILE A 119 10.98 7.42 -13.22
N GLY A 120 11.17 7.17 -14.53
CA GLY A 120 12.18 7.87 -15.33
C GLY A 120 11.94 9.38 -15.43
N ALA A 121 10.67 9.82 -15.39
CA ALA A 121 10.29 11.23 -15.39
C ALA A 121 10.44 11.94 -14.03
N GLY A 122 10.80 11.21 -12.96
CA GLY A 122 10.93 11.76 -11.60
C GLY A 122 9.60 12.03 -10.89
N VAL A 123 8.47 11.57 -11.43
CA VAL A 123 7.16 11.66 -10.78
C VAL A 123 7.05 10.62 -9.66
N ILE A 124 7.64 9.45 -9.87
CA ILE A 124 7.71 8.35 -8.92
C ILE A 124 9.18 8.15 -8.54
N GLU A 125 9.49 8.14 -7.25
CA GLU A 125 10.86 7.88 -6.77
C GLU A 125 11.23 6.40 -6.94
N ARG A 126 10.32 5.51 -6.57
CA ARG A 126 10.51 4.06 -6.73
C ARG A 126 9.18 3.31 -6.73
N MET A 127 9.20 2.07 -7.20
CA MET A 127 8.06 1.16 -7.19
C MET A 127 8.49 -0.18 -6.58
N SER A 128 7.54 -0.89 -5.97
CA SER A 128 7.72 -2.21 -5.39
C SER A 128 6.48 -3.06 -5.63
N LYS A 129 6.67 -4.23 -6.22
CA LYS A 129 5.62 -5.22 -6.44
C LYS A 129 5.69 -6.27 -5.35
N HIS A 130 4.59 -6.48 -4.64
CA HIS A 130 4.45 -7.45 -3.57
C HIS A 130 3.45 -8.53 -3.97
N ASP A 131 3.83 -9.79 -3.88
CA ASP A 131 2.92 -10.92 -4.08
C ASP A 131 2.33 -11.42 -2.77
N THR A 132 1.12 -11.98 -2.82
CA THR A 132 0.45 -12.61 -1.66
C THR A 132 1.06 -13.95 -1.26
N ASN A 133 2.23 -14.30 -1.79
CA ASN A 133 2.94 -15.50 -1.40
C ASN A 133 3.36 -15.39 0.08
N PRO A 134 2.88 -16.30 0.95
CA PRO A 134 3.24 -16.28 2.37
C PRO A 134 4.74 -16.45 2.61
N ALA A 135 5.51 -16.97 1.65
CA ALA A 135 6.97 -17.04 1.73
C ALA A 135 7.66 -15.67 1.63
N ASN A 136 7.01 -14.66 1.04
CA ASN A 136 7.56 -13.31 0.81
C ASN A 136 6.98 -12.24 1.76
N ASN A 137 5.97 -12.58 2.56
CA ASN A 137 5.30 -11.59 3.41
C ASN A 137 6.10 -11.31 4.70
N PRO A 138 6.40 -10.04 5.04
CA PRO A 138 7.08 -9.71 6.28
C PRO A 138 6.28 -10.21 7.48
N GLN A 139 6.89 -11.13 8.23
CA GLN A 139 6.32 -11.61 9.47
C GLN A 139 6.32 -10.45 10.49
N PRO A 140 5.22 -10.25 11.25
CA PRO A 140 5.26 -9.33 12.36
C PRO A 140 6.41 -9.73 13.30
N PRO A 141 7.16 -8.76 13.83
CA PRO A 141 8.28 -9.04 14.72
C PRO A 141 7.78 -9.83 15.93
N GLU A 142 8.60 -10.75 16.44
CA GLU A 142 8.20 -11.77 17.44
C GLU A 142 7.49 -11.19 18.66
N GLN A 143 7.85 -9.96 19.05
CA GLN A 143 7.22 -9.16 20.11
C GLN A 143 5.71 -8.90 19.94
N TYR A 144 5.16 -8.96 18.72
CA TYR A 144 3.72 -8.82 18.44
C TYR A 144 3.08 -10.11 17.91
N ARG A 145 3.87 -11.17 17.72
CA ARG A 145 3.35 -12.47 17.29
C ARG A 145 2.61 -13.05 18.49
N GLN A 146 1.29 -13.16 18.41
CA GLN A 146 0.52 -13.77 19.49
C GLN A 146 1.11 -15.15 19.75
N ARG A 147 1.62 -15.33 20.97
CA ARG A 147 2.06 -16.63 21.46
C ARG A 147 0.79 -17.49 21.45
N PRO A 148 0.72 -18.59 20.67
CA PRO A 148 -0.42 -19.48 20.77
C PRO A 148 -0.55 -19.89 22.24
N ALA A 149 -1.76 -19.74 22.78
CA ALA A 149 -2.05 -20.14 24.15
C ALA A 149 -1.69 -21.64 24.32
N PRO A 150 -1.14 -22.03 25.49
CA PRO A 150 -0.71 -23.41 25.75
C PRO A 150 -1.86 -24.41 25.71
#